data_AF-A0A7S3HJB9-F1
#
_entry.id   AF-A0A7S3HJB9-F1
#
_cell.length_a   1.000
_cell.length_b   1.000
_cell.length_c   1.000
_cell.angle_alpha   90.00
_cell.angle_beta   90.00
_cell.angle_gamma   90.00
#
_symmetry.space_group_name_H-M   'P 1'
#
loop_
_entity.id
_entity.type
_entity.pdbx_description
1 polymer ?
#
loop_
_entity_poly.entity_id
_entity_poly.type
_entity_poly.pdbx_seq_one_letter_code
_entity_poly.pdbx_strand_id
1 'polypeptide(L)'
;IAKSGLRNSLLVAPMPTASTAQILGNNESFEPYTQNLYVRRVLSGEFVQVNRHLLRDLIKAKLWNDDMRMQLIAHNGSVQNLAVPAELKELYKTVWEIKK
;
A
#
# COMPACT_ATOMS: atom_id res chain seq x y z
N ILE A 1 -20.92 -24.47 -21.17
CA ILE A 1 -20.37 -25.82 -20.85
C ILE A 1 -21.26 -26.94 -21.37
N ALA A 2 -22.50 -27.10 -20.91
CA ALA A 2 -23.31 -28.27 -21.27
C ALA A 2 -23.59 -28.45 -22.79
N LYS A 3 -23.63 -27.36 -23.59
CA LYS A 3 -23.79 -27.44 -25.05
C LYS A 3 -22.49 -27.45 -25.87
N SER A 4 -21.42 -26.83 -25.36
CA SER A 4 -20.21 -26.52 -26.15
C SER A 4 -18.89 -26.61 -25.37
N GLY A 5 -18.94 -27.10 -24.13
CA GLY A 5 -17.77 -27.29 -23.27
C GLY A 5 -17.14 -26.01 -22.72
N LEU A 6 -15.89 -26.16 -22.25
CA LEU A 6 -14.92 -25.11 -21.92
C LEU A 6 -13.65 -25.37 -22.74
N ARG A 7 -12.93 -24.31 -23.09
CA ARG A 7 -11.69 -24.43 -23.87
C ARG A 7 -10.47 -24.77 -23.02
N ASN A 8 -10.44 -24.30 -21.77
CA ASN A 8 -9.30 -24.42 -20.87
C ASN A 8 -9.70 -25.16 -19.60
N SER A 9 -8.82 -26.05 -19.13
CA SER A 9 -9.06 -26.84 -17.91
C SER A 9 -8.97 -26.01 -16.63
N LEU A 10 -8.12 -24.97 -16.63
CA LEU A 10 -7.90 -24.05 -15.51
C LEU A 10 -7.88 -22.62 -16.05
N LEU A 11 -8.41 -21.66 -15.29
CA LEU A 11 -8.58 -20.27 -15.71
C LEU A 11 -8.02 -19.24 -14.73
N VAL A 12 -7.91 -19.58 -13.44
CA VAL A 12 -7.56 -18.63 -12.38
C VAL A 12 -6.41 -19.18 -11.56
N ALA A 13 -5.35 -18.40 -11.47
CA ALA A 13 -4.24 -18.61 -10.55
C ALA A 13 -3.68 -17.23 -10.19
N PRO A 14 -4.02 -16.67 -9.01
CA PRO A 14 -3.45 -15.41 -8.58
C PRO A 14 -1.94 -15.60 -8.34
N MET A 15 -1.14 -14.86 -9.09
CA MET A 15 0.32 -14.89 -9.00
C MET A 15 0.86 -13.68 -8.22
N PRO A 16 2.13 -13.72 -7.77
CA PRO A 16 2.85 -12.53 -7.34
C PRO A 16 2.94 -11.54 -8.50
N THR A 17 2.62 -10.28 -8.24
CA THR A 17 2.55 -9.22 -9.26
C THR A 17 3.58 -8.11 -9.03
N ALA A 18 4.66 -8.37 -8.29
CA ALA A 18 5.67 -7.37 -7.90
C ALA A 18 6.00 -6.33 -9.01
N SER A 19 6.48 -6.79 -10.18
CA SER A 19 6.91 -5.88 -11.26
C SER A 19 5.75 -5.13 -11.92
N THR A 20 4.65 -5.83 -12.22
CA THR A 20 3.50 -5.23 -12.93
C THR A 20 2.71 -4.29 -12.02
N ALA A 21 2.55 -4.63 -10.74
CA ALA A 21 1.96 -3.76 -9.73
C ALA A 21 2.81 -2.49 -9.51
N GLN A 22 4.14 -2.62 -9.51
CA GLN A 22 5.03 -1.46 -9.40
C GLN A 22 4.91 -0.50 -10.59
N ILE A 23 4.74 -1.01 -11.82
CA ILE A 23 4.50 -0.19 -13.02
C ILE A 23 3.15 0.53 -12.93
N LEU A 24 2.11 -0.18 -12.49
CA LEU A 24 0.75 0.37 -12.37
C LEU A 24 0.56 1.24 -11.11
N GLY A 25 1.52 1.20 -10.17
CA GLY A 25 1.43 1.90 -8.89
C GLY A 25 0.38 1.30 -7.93
N ASN A 26 0.16 -0.02 -8.03
CA ASN A 26 -0.74 -0.78 -7.17
C ASN A 26 0.03 -1.57 -6.10
N ASN A 27 -0.68 -2.08 -5.09
CA ASN A 27 -0.11 -3.05 -4.17
C ASN A 27 0.05 -4.42 -4.83
N GLU A 28 0.89 -5.27 -4.24
CA GLU A 28 1.14 -6.61 -4.75
C GLU A 28 -0.06 -7.54 -4.54
N SER A 29 -0.51 -8.15 -5.65
CA SER A 29 -1.51 -9.22 -5.68
C SER A 29 -2.71 -8.96 -4.76
N PHE A 30 -3.04 -9.91 -3.90
CA PHE A 30 -4.07 -9.81 -2.86
C PHE A 30 -3.47 -9.51 -1.47
N GLU A 31 -2.20 -9.11 -1.40
CA GLU A 31 -1.52 -8.89 -0.13
C GLU A 31 -1.96 -7.55 0.49
N PRO A 32 -1.96 -7.44 1.83
CA PRO A 32 -2.11 -6.15 2.49
C PRO A 32 -0.90 -5.26 2.26
N TYR A 33 -1.02 -3.96 2.56
CA TYR A 33 0.12 -3.05 2.49
C TYR A 33 1.19 -3.43 3.51
N THR A 34 2.38 -3.79 3.03
CA THR A 34 3.52 -4.12 3.90
C THR A 34 3.96 -2.90 4.71
N GLN A 35 4.02 -1.74 4.06
CA GLN A 35 4.33 -0.44 4.64
C GLN A 35 3.59 0.65 3.86
N ASN A 36 3.19 1.75 4.52
CA ASN A 36 2.64 2.92 3.81
C ASN A 36 3.73 3.84 3.23
N LEU A 37 4.98 3.39 3.23
CA LEU A 37 6.15 4.15 2.80
C LEU A 37 7.05 3.24 1.97
N TYR A 38 7.45 3.75 0.80
CA TYR A 38 8.26 3.04 -0.18
C TYR A 38 9.51 3.85 -0.48
N VAL A 39 10.68 3.24 -0.33
CA VAL A 39 11.95 3.87 -0.72
C VAL A 39 12.27 3.47 -2.17
N ARG A 40 12.24 4.44 -3.08
CA ARG A 40 12.72 4.25 -4.46
C ARG A 40 14.17 4.70 -4.57
N ARG A 41 15.04 3.76 -4.92
CA ARG A 41 16.44 4.04 -5.25
C ARG A 41 16.54 4.42 -6.73
N VAL A 42 17.12 5.58 -7.01
CA VAL A 42 17.44 6.04 -8.37
C VAL A 42 18.92 6.43 -8.43
N LEU A 43 19.46 6.64 -9.63
CA LEU A 43 20.86 7.04 -9.82
C LEU A 43 21.23 8.34 -9.09
N SER A 44 20.25 9.23 -8.88
CA SER A 44 20.41 10.52 -8.19
C SER A 44 20.20 10.46 -6.67
N GLY A 45 19.93 9.29 -6.08
CA GLY A 45 19.74 9.13 -4.64
C GLY A 45 18.55 8.24 -4.25
N GLU A 46 18.19 8.26 -2.97
CA GLU A 46 17.01 7.55 -2.44
C GLU A 46 15.85 8.52 -2.22
N PHE A 47 14.69 8.21 -2.80
CA PHE A 47 13.48 9.00 -2.66
C PHE A 47 12.44 8.22 -1.87
N VAL A 48 11.96 8.83 -0.79
CA VAL A 48 10.89 8.28 0.04
C VAL A 48 9.54 8.69 -0.55
N GLN A 49 8.76 7.71 -0.99
CA GLN A 49 7.42 7.88 -1.52
C GLN A 49 6.38 7.31 -0.54
N VAL A 50 5.42 8.15 -0.12
CA VAL A 50 4.32 7.73 0.75
C VAL A 50 3.19 7.13 -0.10
N ASN A 51 2.45 6.18 0.47
CA ASN A 51 1.25 5.62 -0.13
C ASN A 51 0.31 6.75 -0.60
N ARG A 52 0.01 6.76 -1.91
CA ARG A 52 -0.80 7.80 -2.56
C ARG A 52 -2.20 7.92 -1.94
N HIS A 53 -2.76 6.80 -1.48
CA HIS A 53 -4.07 6.79 -0.84
C HIS A 53 -4.01 7.52 0.51
N LEU A 54 -3.06 7.13 1.37
CA LEU A 54 -2.83 7.76 2.66
C LEU A 54 -2.56 9.26 2.53
N LEU A 55 -1.68 9.64 1.61
CA LEU A 55 -1.36 11.05 1.36
C LEU A 55 -2.61 11.86 1.00
N ARG A 56 -3.45 11.33 0.11
CA ARG A 56 -4.69 12.01 -0.31
C ARG A 56 -5.65 12.20 0.86
N ASP A 57 -5.78 11.22 1.73
CA ASP A 57 -6.72 11.29 2.85
C ASP A 57 -6.19 12.15 4.00
N LEU A 58 -4.87 12.16 4.24
CA LEU A 58 -4.22 13.11 5.16
C LEU A 58 -4.38 14.56 4.69
N ILE A 59 -4.26 14.83 3.38
CA ILE A 59 -4.49 16.16 2.81
C ILE A 59 -5.95 16.58 2.98
N LYS A 60 -6.91 15.70 2.69
CA LYS A 60 -8.34 15.98 2.92
C LYS A 60 -8.65 16.28 4.40
N ALA A 61 -8.00 15.55 5.31
CA ALA A 61 -8.13 15.75 6.74
C ALA A 61 -7.35 16.99 7.26
N LYS A 62 -6.58 17.68 6.40
CA LYS A 62 -5.67 18.78 6.76
C LYS A 62 -4.62 18.41 7.81
N LEU A 63 -4.21 17.14 7.82
CA LEU A 63 -3.21 16.58 8.75
C LEU A 63 -1.83 16.41 8.10
N TRP A 64 -1.71 16.72 6.80
CA TRP A 64 -0.45 16.60 6.09
C TRP A 64 0.45 17.82 6.33
N ASN A 65 1.53 17.63 7.10
CA ASN A 65 2.59 18.60 7.34
C ASN A 65 3.97 17.90 7.34
N ASP A 66 5.06 18.68 7.42
CA ASP A 66 6.42 18.13 7.40
C ASP A 66 6.71 17.27 8.65
N ASP A 67 6.16 17.63 9.80
CA ASP A 67 6.25 16.84 11.03
C ASP A 67 5.61 15.45 10.86
N MET A 68 4.42 15.36 10.27
CA MET A 68 3.72 14.10 9.98
C MET A 68 4.55 13.24 9.03
N ARG A 69 5.22 13.85 8.05
CA ARG A 69 6.11 13.15 7.14
C ARG A 69 7.31 12.57 7.90
N MET A 70 7.94 13.35 8.78
CA MET A 70 9.04 12.86 9.63
C MET A 70 8.58 11.74 10.55
N GLN A 71 7.42 11.86 11.20
CA GLN A 71 6.87 10.82 12.06
C GLN A 71 6.55 9.54 11.29
N LEU A 72 6.01 9.65 10.07
CA LEU A 72 5.77 8.49 9.20
C LEU A 72 7.07 7.76 8.85
N ILE A 73 8.14 8.51 8.57
CA ILE A 73 9.48 7.93 8.33
C ILE A 73 10.01 7.26 9.60
N ALA A 74 9.91 7.93 10.75
CA ALA A 74 10.37 7.40 12.04
C ALA A 74 9.64 6.11 12.46
N HIS A 75 8.36 5.99 12.09
CA HIS A 75 7.54 4.80 12.33
C HIS A 75 7.55 3.80 11.16
N ASN A 76 8.52 3.88 10.23
CA ASN A 76 8.66 2.96 9.10
C ASN A 76 7.36 2.76 8.28
N GLY A 77 6.56 3.82 8.13
CA GLY A 77 5.31 3.78 7.39
C GLY A 77 4.08 3.26 8.16
N SER A 78 4.18 3.04 9.47
CA SER A 78 3.02 2.76 10.32
C SER A 78 2.29 4.05 10.71
N VAL A 79 0.95 4.01 10.71
CA VAL A 79 0.08 5.12 11.12
C VAL A 79 -0.44 5.01 12.55
N GLN A 80 -0.16 3.91 13.25
CA GLN A 80 -0.79 3.61 14.55
C GLN A 80 -0.40 4.61 15.64
N ASN A 81 0.86 5.05 15.62
CA ASN A 81 1.40 5.98 16.61
C ASN A 81 1.25 7.47 16.22
N LEU A 82 0.60 7.77 15.09
CA LEU A 82 0.40 9.13 14.61
C LEU A 82 -0.87 9.76 15.20
N ALA A 83 -0.92 11.09 15.24
CA ALA A 83 -2.10 11.86 15.62
C ALA A 83 -3.14 11.93 14.47
N VAL A 84 -3.57 10.76 13.98
CA VAL A 84 -4.58 10.63 12.91
C VAL A 84 -5.88 10.01 13.44
N PRO A 85 -7.05 10.30 12.82
CA PRO A 85 -8.32 9.71 13.20
C PRO A 85 -8.29 8.18 13.24
N ALA A 86 -9.02 7.59 14.19
CA ALA A 86 -9.09 6.14 14.37
C ALA A 86 -9.51 5.39 13.09
N GLU A 87 -10.42 5.98 12.31
CA GLU A 87 -10.85 5.42 11.02
C GLU A 87 -9.69 5.28 10.02
N LEU A 88 -8.79 6.27 9.94
CA LEU A 88 -7.61 6.21 9.07
C LEU A 88 -6.57 5.22 9.62
N LYS A 89 -6.45 5.09 10.94
CA LYS A 89 -5.57 4.08 11.57
C LYS A 89 -6.02 2.66 11.24
N GLU A 90 -7.33 2.42 11.25
CA GLU A 90 -7.91 1.14 10.89
C GLU A 90 -7.74 0.83 9.39
N LEU A 91 -7.97 1.82 8.52
CA LEU A 91 -7.87 1.65 7.07
C LEU A 91 -6.44 1.39 6.58
N TYR A 92 -5.45 2.06 7.17
CA TYR A 92 -4.04 2.00 6.73
C TYR A 92 -3.18 1.08 7.60
N LYS A 93 -3.79 0.05 8.19
CA LYS A 93 -3.06 -1.02 8.88
C LYS A 93 -2.07 -1.71 7.95
N THR A 94 -0.86 -1.91 8.45
CA THR A 94 0.15 -2.68 7.74
C THR A 94 -0.06 -4.18 7.93
N VAL A 95 0.55 -5.02 7.08
CA VAL A 95 0.54 -6.50 7.21
C VAL A 95 0.87 -6.95 8.64
N TRP A 96 1.77 -6.23 9.32
CA TRP A 96 2.23 -6.54 10.68
C TRP A 96 1.20 -6.23 11.76
N GLU A 97 0.25 -5.35 11.47
CA GLU A 97 -0.77 -4.86 12.40
C GLU A 97 -2.11 -5.61 12.23
N ILE A 98 -2.25 -6.38 11.16
CA ILE A 98 -3.42 -7.19 10.87
C ILE A 98 -3.29 -8.52 11.62
N LYS A 99 -4.31 -8.86 12.41
CA LYS A 99 -4.40 -10.17 13.07
C LYS A 99 -4.57 -11.26 12.02
N LYS A 100 -3.79 -12.34 12.14
CA LYS A 100 -3.97 -13.58 11.37
C LYS A 100 -5.19 -14.35 11.85
#